data_AF-A0A961K9R6-F1
#
_entry.id   AF-A0A961K9R6-F1
#
_cell.length_a   1.000
_cell.length_b   1.000
_cell.length_c   1.000
_cell.angle_alpha   90.00
_cell.angle_beta   90.00
_cell.angle_gamma   90.00
#
_symmetry.space_group_name_H-M   'P 1'
#
loop_
_entity.id
_entity.type
_entity.pdbx_description
1 polymer ?
#
loop_
_entity_poly.entity_id
_entity_poly.type
_entity_poly.pdbx_seq_one_letter_code
_entity_poly.pdbx_strand_id
1 'polypeptide(L)'
;MHDADLDPYADLSAYGPDVEGVTEFFPNRGPKVSISERIAADERRENRFRTTLTHEFGHVKFHGPLWAQKFANGDLLERGVNANKAISKRDNILDAPQSDWMEWQAGYISGALLMPATPVRHLVSDYCGPRELHGDIHVSTEHAAQLIQMVMERFAVSEEAARIRLLKLNLITSTHGQASLFGR
;
A
#
# COMPACT_ATOMS: atom_id res chain seq x y z
N MET A 1 -18.94 2.50 19.00
CA MET A 1 -17.71 2.71 18.22
C MET A 1 -17.61 4.21 18.02
N HIS A 2 -16.52 4.86 18.43
CA HIS A 2 -16.34 6.28 18.17
C HIS A 2 -15.91 6.47 16.71
N ASP A 3 -16.46 7.47 16.03
CA ASP A 3 -16.14 7.75 14.64
C ASP A 3 -14.68 8.20 14.50
N ALA A 4 -14.04 7.80 13.39
CA ALA A 4 -12.72 8.27 13.04
C ALA A 4 -12.77 9.71 12.54
N ASP A 5 -11.77 10.50 12.91
CA ASP A 5 -11.59 11.88 12.45
C ASP A 5 -10.55 11.91 11.31
N LEU A 6 -10.84 12.63 10.23
CA LEU A 6 -9.96 12.73 9.06
C LEU A 6 -9.59 14.20 8.82
N ASP A 7 -8.30 14.47 8.84
CA ASP A 7 -7.69 15.73 8.44
C ASP A 7 -6.91 15.53 7.11
N PRO A 8 -7.51 15.84 5.95
CA PRO A 8 -6.90 15.57 4.66
C PRO A 8 -5.83 16.58 4.25
N TYR A 9 -5.64 17.68 4.99
CA TYR A 9 -4.71 18.78 4.67
C TYR A 9 -3.80 19.12 5.86
N ALA A 10 -3.25 18.09 6.51
CA ALA A 10 -2.44 18.26 7.71
C ALA A 10 -1.01 18.73 7.38
N ASP A 11 -0.46 19.61 8.22
CA ASP A 11 0.99 19.83 8.29
C ASP A 11 1.64 18.71 9.12
N LEU A 12 2.40 17.85 8.45
CA LEU A 12 3.09 16.71 9.05
C LEU A 12 4.60 16.95 9.22
N SER A 13 5.09 18.18 9.02
CA SER A 13 6.52 18.52 9.09
C SER A 13 7.18 18.12 10.41
N ALA A 14 6.43 18.13 11.52
CA ALA A 14 6.89 17.69 12.84
C ALA A 14 7.28 16.19 12.90
N TYR A 15 6.74 15.35 12.01
CA TYR A 15 7.05 13.92 11.94
C TYR A 15 8.19 13.60 10.97
N GLY A 16 8.57 14.56 10.13
CA GLY A 16 9.67 14.45 9.16
C GLY A 16 9.26 14.88 7.75
N PRO A 17 10.24 15.21 6.89
CA PRO A 17 9.99 15.75 5.55
C PRO A 17 9.36 14.74 4.58
N ASP A 18 9.45 13.44 4.89
CA ASP A 18 8.99 12.33 4.05
C ASP A 18 7.74 11.63 4.61
N VAL A 19 7.12 12.18 5.65
CA VAL A 19 5.88 11.65 6.22
C VAL A 19 4.70 12.16 5.42
N GLU A 20 3.84 11.24 5.01
CA GLU A 20 2.69 11.54 4.16
C GLU A 20 1.36 11.19 4.81
N GLY A 21 1.36 10.27 5.77
CA GLY A 21 0.18 9.88 6.56
C GLY A 21 0.54 9.60 8.01
N VAL A 22 -0.37 9.92 8.91
CA VAL A 22 -0.30 9.55 10.33
C VAL A 22 -1.67 9.11 10.80
N THR A 23 -1.75 7.93 11.41
CA THR A 23 -2.93 7.49 12.16
C THR A 23 -2.60 7.45 13.65
N GLU A 24 -3.24 8.32 14.43
CA GLU A 24 -3.11 8.34 15.89
C GLU A 24 -4.30 7.64 16.55
N PHE A 25 -4.00 6.71 17.45
CA PHE A 25 -4.98 5.92 18.18
C PHE A 25 -5.16 6.45 19.61
N PHE A 26 -6.40 6.36 20.12
CA PHE A 26 -6.77 6.84 21.44
C PHE A 26 -7.59 5.80 22.20
N PRO A 27 -7.49 5.76 23.55
CA PRO A 27 -8.31 4.86 24.37
C PRO A 27 -9.79 5.30 24.44
N ASN A 28 -10.04 6.61 24.41
CA ASN A 28 -11.35 7.20 24.77
C ASN A 28 -12.09 7.86 23.60
N ARG A 29 -11.56 7.74 22.37
CA ARG A 29 -12.18 8.30 21.15
C ARG A 29 -11.71 7.55 19.92
N GLY A 30 -12.32 7.82 18.76
CA GLY A 30 -11.92 7.23 17.49
C GLY A 30 -10.52 7.69 17.07
N PRO A 31 -9.86 6.94 16.17
CA PRO A 31 -8.54 7.33 15.68
C PRO A 31 -8.62 8.64 14.89
N LYS A 32 -7.52 9.39 14.91
CA LYS A 32 -7.32 10.57 14.05
C LYS A 32 -6.42 10.17 12.90
N VAL A 33 -6.89 10.36 11.68
CA VAL A 33 -6.10 10.19 10.46
C VAL A 33 -5.72 11.57 9.93
N SER A 34 -4.45 11.75 9.61
CA SER A 34 -3.92 12.99 9.04
C SER A 34 -3.12 12.68 7.79
N ILE A 35 -3.46 13.33 6.68
CA ILE A 35 -2.79 13.20 5.38
C ILE A 35 -2.06 14.51 5.08
N SER A 36 -0.84 14.42 4.56
CA SER A 36 -0.04 15.60 4.26
C SER A 36 -0.71 16.50 3.21
N GLU A 37 -0.86 17.78 3.52
CA GLU A 37 -1.32 18.81 2.57
C GLU A 37 -0.50 18.78 1.26
N ARG A 38 0.80 18.49 1.35
CA ARG A 38 1.72 18.46 0.21
C ARG A 38 1.33 17.45 -0.88
N ILE A 39 0.59 16.40 -0.52
CA ILE A 39 0.07 15.44 -1.49
C ILE A 39 -1.42 15.63 -1.76
N ALA A 40 -2.19 16.15 -0.80
CA ALA A 40 -3.63 16.33 -0.95
C ALA A 40 -4.02 17.58 -1.76
N ALA A 41 -3.19 18.63 -1.73
CA ALA A 41 -3.46 19.90 -2.42
C ALA A 41 -2.97 19.95 -3.87
N ASP A 42 -2.17 18.97 -4.32
CA ASP A 42 -1.62 18.89 -5.68
C ASP A 42 -2.35 17.81 -6.47
N GLU A 43 -3.23 18.20 -7.40
CA GLU A 43 -3.98 17.28 -8.27
C GLU A 43 -3.06 16.31 -9.04
N ARG A 44 -1.83 16.72 -9.36
CA ARG A 44 -0.84 15.85 -10.03
C ARG A 44 -0.39 14.68 -9.15
N ARG A 45 -0.68 14.73 -7.86
CA ARG A 45 -0.35 13.71 -6.85
C ARG A 45 -1.56 12.90 -6.41
N GLU A 46 -2.66 12.93 -7.17
CA GLU A 46 -3.87 12.15 -6.85
C GLU A 46 -3.57 10.67 -6.62
N ASN A 47 -2.73 10.05 -7.45
CA ASN A 47 -2.31 8.66 -7.28
C ASN A 47 -1.67 8.41 -5.90
N ARG A 48 -0.86 9.35 -5.44
CA ARG A 48 -0.15 9.32 -4.17
C ARG A 48 -1.11 9.55 -3.02
N PHE A 49 -1.97 10.55 -3.12
CA PHE A 49 -3.03 10.82 -2.16
C PHE A 49 -3.92 9.59 -1.94
N ARG A 50 -4.40 8.96 -3.02
CA ARG A 50 -5.22 7.74 -2.95
C ARG A 50 -4.48 6.57 -2.31
N THR A 51 -3.19 6.43 -2.59
CA THR A 51 -2.31 5.42 -1.97
C THR A 51 -2.22 5.64 -0.47
N THR A 52 -1.85 6.84 -0.03
CA THR A 52 -1.73 7.16 1.39
C THR A 52 -3.06 7.03 2.12
N LEU A 53 -4.15 7.54 1.55
CA LEU A 53 -5.47 7.46 2.18
C LEU A 53 -5.93 6.01 2.40
N THR A 54 -5.71 5.14 1.41
CA THR A 54 -6.07 3.71 1.53
C THR A 54 -5.14 2.93 2.45
N HIS A 55 -3.88 3.38 2.60
CA HIS A 55 -2.94 2.86 3.59
C HIS A 55 -3.38 3.18 5.02
N GLU A 56 -3.69 4.46 5.30
CA GLU A 56 -4.21 4.88 6.61
C GLU A 56 -5.56 4.21 6.94
N PHE A 57 -6.41 4.01 5.94
CA PHE A 57 -7.62 3.20 6.12
C PHE A 57 -7.29 1.78 6.60
N GLY A 58 -6.21 1.17 6.07
CA GLY A 58 -5.70 -0.11 6.54
C GLY A 58 -5.39 -0.10 8.03
N HIS A 59 -4.67 0.91 8.51
CA HIS A 59 -4.39 1.09 9.94
C HIS A 59 -5.67 1.21 10.78
N VAL A 60 -6.60 2.09 10.38
CA VAL A 60 -7.86 2.28 11.11
C VAL A 60 -8.67 0.99 11.17
N LYS A 61 -8.87 0.33 10.02
CA LYS A 61 -9.80 -0.79 9.90
C LYS A 61 -9.25 -2.08 10.49
N PHE A 62 -7.97 -2.37 10.27
CA PHE A 62 -7.37 -3.67 10.61
C PHE A 62 -6.53 -3.63 11.88
N HIS A 63 -5.90 -2.49 12.20
CA HIS A 63 -5.09 -2.36 13.42
C HIS A 63 -5.83 -1.73 14.58
N GLY A 64 -6.92 -1.00 14.33
CA GLY A 64 -7.76 -0.39 15.38
C GLY A 64 -8.14 -1.35 16.53
N PRO A 65 -8.57 -2.60 16.26
CA PRO A 65 -8.86 -3.57 17.33
C PRO A 65 -7.64 -3.93 18.19
N LEU A 66 -6.45 -3.99 17.60
CA LEU A 66 -5.20 -4.32 18.30
C LEU A 66 -4.77 -3.17 19.22
N TRP A 67 -4.92 -1.92 18.74
CA TRP A 67 -4.72 -0.74 19.57
C TRP A 67 -5.71 -0.67 20.73
N ALA A 68 -6.99 -0.97 20.49
CA ALA A 68 -7.99 -1.03 21.55
C ALA A 68 -7.63 -2.08 22.62
N GLN A 69 -7.15 -3.26 22.22
CA GLN A 69 -6.68 -4.29 23.14
C GLN A 69 -5.43 -3.84 23.92
N LYS A 70 -4.46 -3.21 23.26
CA LYS A 70 -3.25 -2.65 23.90
C LYS A 70 -3.62 -1.64 24.99
N PHE A 71 -4.54 -0.72 24.70
CA PHE A 71 -5.02 0.26 25.67
C PHE A 71 -5.78 -0.38 26.84
N ALA A 72 -6.64 -1.37 26.57
CA ALA A 72 -7.40 -2.06 27.60
C ALA A 72 -6.51 -2.85 28.58
N ASN A 73 -5.39 -3.39 28.10
CA ASN A 73 -4.44 -4.15 28.92
C ASN A 73 -3.50 -3.27 29.75
N GLY A 74 -3.61 -1.94 29.65
CA GLY A 74 -2.73 -1.02 30.37
C GLY A 74 -1.27 -1.09 29.92
N ASP A 75 -1.01 -1.63 28.71
CA ASP A 75 0.33 -1.74 28.13
C ASP A 75 0.78 -0.37 27.59
N LEU A 76 0.96 0.55 28.53
CA LEU A 76 1.47 1.91 28.36
C LEU A 76 3.01 1.95 28.47
N LEU A 77 3.67 0.79 28.41
CA LEU A 77 5.10 0.69 28.66
C LEU A 77 5.96 1.15 27.48
N GLU A 78 5.40 1.18 26.26
CA GLU A 78 5.97 1.96 25.16
C GLU A 78 5.73 3.44 25.43
N ARG A 79 6.66 4.04 26.19
CA ARG A 79 6.65 5.47 26.53
C ARG A 79 7.45 6.24 25.49
N GLY A 80 6.88 6.38 24.30
CA GLY A 80 7.41 7.22 23.23
C GLY A 80 6.37 8.22 22.75
N VAL A 81 6.80 9.40 22.29
CA VAL A 81 5.91 10.45 21.74
C VAL A 81 5.05 9.93 20.57
N ASN A 82 5.49 8.84 19.93
CA ASN A 82 4.84 8.17 18.81
C ASN A 82 4.30 6.76 19.13
N ALA A 83 4.25 6.37 20.41
CA ALA A 83 3.89 5.00 20.80
C ALA A 83 2.43 4.60 20.51
N ASN A 84 1.59 5.58 20.14
CA ASN A 84 0.19 5.40 19.73
C ASN A 84 -0.05 5.83 18.27
N LYS A 85 1.00 5.95 17.46
CA LYS A 85 0.93 6.46 16.08
C LYS A 85 1.46 5.44 15.09
N ALA A 86 0.72 5.21 14.02
CA ALA A 86 1.27 4.70 12.77
C ALA A 86 1.75 5.91 11.95
N ILE A 87 3.01 5.89 11.49
CA ILE A 87 3.64 7.00 10.77
C ILE A 87 4.12 6.47 9.43
N SER A 88 3.38 6.82 8.39
CA SER A 88 3.60 6.33 7.04
C SER A 88 4.57 7.24 6.31
N LYS A 89 5.75 6.71 6.01
CA LYS A 89 6.79 7.41 5.24
C LYS A 89 6.64 7.11 3.76
N ARG A 90 7.18 8.01 2.94
CA ARG A 90 7.08 7.92 1.51
C ARG A 90 7.63 6.60 0.95
N ASP A 91 8.82 6.25 1.38
CA ASP A 91 9.65 5.24 0.70
C ASP A 91 9.18 3.81 0.92
N ASN A 92 8.43 3.54 2.00
CA ASN A 92 8.04 2.20 2.39
C ASN A 92 6.52 1.96 2.40
N ILE A 93 5.71 2.93 1.95
CA ILE A 93 4.24 2.86 2.08
C ILE A 93 3.61 1.63 1.40
N LEU A 94 4.24 1.06 0.37
CA LEU A 94 3.72 -0.14 -0.34
C LEU A 94 4.57 -1.40 -0.17
N ASP A 95 5.81 -1.28 0.30
CA ASP A 95 6.75 -2.40 0.41
C ASP A 95 7.62 -2.31 1.67
N ALA A 96 6.99 -1.93 2.79
CA ALA A 96 7.63 -2.03 4.10
C ALA A 96 8.10 -3.46 4.38
N PRO A 97 9.24 -3.62 5.10
CA PRO A 97 9.74 -4.93 5.46
C PRO A 97 8.72 -5.67 6.34
N GLN A 98 8.59 -6.99 6.18
CA GLN A 98 7.64 -7.78 6.97
C GLN A 98 7.90 -7.73 8.48
N SER A 99 9.12 -7.37 8.91
CA SER A 99 9.44 -7.10 10.32
C SER A 99 8.62 -5.93 10.88
N ASP A 100 8.24 -4.98 10.03
CA ASP A 100 7.27 -3.93 10.30
C ASP A 100 5.90 -4.35 9.75
N TRP A 101 5.33 -5.37 10.38
CA TRP A 101 4.19 -6.10 9.83
C TRP A 101 2.93 -5.23 9.67
N MET A 102 2.75 -4.21 10.52
CA MET A 102 1.62 -3.28 10.42
C MET A 102 1.76 -2.41 9.16
N GLU A 103 2.91 -1.77 8.95
CA GLU A 103 3.14 -0.99 7.72
C GLU A 103 3.07 -1.88 6.47
N TRP A 104 3.62 -3.10 6.54
CA TRP A 104 3.53 -4.07 5.45
C TRP A 104 2.08 -4.46 5.13
N GLN A 105 1.27 -4.72 6.15
CA GLN A 105 -0.14 -5.10 5.98
C GLN A 105 -0.96 -3.93 5.42
N ALA A 106 -0.74 -2.72 5.92
CA ALA A 106 -1.39 -1.50 5.43
C ALA A 106 -1.06 -1.23 3.96
N GLY A 107 0.20 -1.41 3.55
CA GLY A 107 0.62 -1.30 2.15
C GLY A 107 -0.03 -2.35 1.25
N TYR A 108 -0.15 -3.61 1.73
CA TYR A 108 -0.87 -4.65 1.00
C TYR A 108 -2.37 -4.31 0.85
N ILE A 109 -3.02 -3.82 1.91
CA ILE A 109 -4.42 -3.39 1.89
C ILE A 109 -4.62 -2.24 0.91
N SER A 110 -3.76 -1.22 0.94
CA SER A 110 -3.77 -0.10 -0.01
C SER A 110 -3.75 -0.60 -1.45
N GLY A 111 -2.78 -1.46 -1.78
CA GLY A 111 -2.69 -2.07 -3.11
C GLY A 111 -3.91 -2.92 -3.47
N ALA A 112 -4.51 -3.63 -2.52
CA ALA A 112 -5.70 -4.44 -2.76
C ALA A 112 -6.98 -3.64 -2.98
N LEU A 113 -7.13 -2.49 -2.31
CA LEU A 113 -8.24 -1.57 -2.51
C LEU A 113 -8.14 -0.84 -3.84
N LEU A 114 -6.96 -0.34 -4.18
CA LEU A 114 -6.73 0.42 -5.41
C LEU A 114 -6.69 -0.48 -6.66
N MET A 115 -6.16 -1.70 -6.51
CA MET A 115 -6.00 -2.67 -7.59
C MET A 115 -6.53 -4.05 -7.16
N PRO A 116 -7.85 -4.26 -7.20
CA PRO A 116 -8.45 -5.51 -6.77
C PRO A 116 -8.00 -6.69 -7.63
N ALA A 117 -7.78 -7.85 -6.99
CA ALA A 117 -7.11 -8.99 -7.64
C ALA A 117 -7.83 -9.51 -8.90
N THR A 118 -9.18 -9.53 -8.89
CA THR A 118 -9.95 -10.06 -10.02
C THR A 118 -9.83 -9.16 -11.28
N PRO A 119 -10.11 -7.85 -11.21
CA PRO A 119 -9.85 -6.93 -12.33
C PRO A 119 -8.41 -6.94 -12.84
N VAL A 120 -7.41 -7.01 -11.95
CA VAL A 120 -5.99 -7.07 -12.36
C VAL A 120 -5.70 -8.37 -13.11
N ARG A 121 -6.19 -9.52 -12.60
CA ARG A 121 -6.01 -10.83 -13.26
C ARG A 121 -6.68 -10.87 -14.62
N HIS A 122 -7.88 -10.29 -14.77
CA HIS A 122 -8.55 -10.21 -16.07
C HIS A 122 -7.74 -9.35 -17.05
N LEU A 123 -7.26 -8.18 -16.62
CA LEU A 123 -6.43 -7.31 -17.47
C LEU A 123 -5.17 -8.02 -17.97
N VAL A 124 -4.50 -8.77 -17.10
CA VAL A 124 -3.32 -9.58 -17.48
C VAL A 124 -3.70 -10.72 -18.42
N SER A 125 -4.79 -11.43 -18.14
CA SER A 125 -5.27 -12.52 -19.00
C SER A 125 -5.62 -12.03 -20.41
N ASP A 126 -6.31 -10.90 -20.54
CA ASP A 126 -6.70 -10.30 -21.81
C ASP A 126 -5.48 -9.85 -22.62
N TYR A 127 -4.41 -9.42 -21.95
CA TYR A 127 -3.16 -9.09 -22.59
C TYR A 127 -2.38 -10.33 -23.06
N CYS A 128 -2.28 -11.35 -22.20
CA CYS A 128 -1.46 -12.54 -22.43
C CYS A 128 -2.09 -13.54 -23.41
N GLY A 129 -3.40 -13.74 -23.36
CA GLY A 129 -4.11 -14.76 -24.15
C GLY A 129 -3.85 -14.68 -25.65
N PRO A 130 -4.07 -13.52 -26.30
CA PRO A 130 -3.79 -13.35 -27.74
C PRO A 130 -2.32 -13.45 -28.13
N ARG A 131 -1.40 -13.42 -27.16
CA ARG A 131 0.05 -13.45 -27.36
C ARG A 131 0.67 -14.80 -27.01
N GLU A 132 -0.16 -15.79 -26.65
CA GLU A 132 0.27 -17.13 -26.22
C GLU A 132 1.32 -17.09 -25.08
N LEU A 133 1.22 -16.08 -24.21
CA LEU A 133 2.11 -15.92 -23.06
C LEU A 133 1.60 -16.79 -21.90
N HIS A 134 2.19 -17.98 -21.76
CA HIS A 134 1.80 -18.97 -20.74
C HIS A 134 2.84 -19.17 -19.62
N GLY A 135 4.05 -18.61 -19.78
CA GLY A 135 5.13 -18.68 -18.79
C GLY A 135 5.20 -17.45 -17.88
N ASP A 136 6.08 -17.53 -16.88
CA ASP A 136 6.34 -16.42 -15.97
C ASP A 136 6.88 -15.20 -16.72
N ILE A 137 6.23 -14.05 -16.53
CA ILE A 137 6.65 -12.78 -17.13
C ILE A 137 7.68 -12.13 -16.20
N HIS A 138 8.94 -12.16 -16.60
CA HIS A 138 10.00 -11.53 -15.81
C HIS A 138 9.89 -9.99 -15.87
N VAL A 139 10.17 -9.32 -14.75
CA VAL A 139 10.04 -7.87 -14.57
C VAL A 139 10.89 -7.06 -15.56
N SER A 140 11.96 -7.65 -16.09
CA SER A 140 12.84 -7.01 -17.08
C SER A 140 12.34 -7.10 -18.53
N THR A 141 11.18 -7.72 -18.78
CA THR A 141 10.65 -7.90 -20.13
C THR A 141 9.79 -6.72 -20.56
N GLU A 142 9.68 -6.49 -21.87
CA GLU A 142 8.75 -5.51 -22.43
C GLU A 142 7.29 -5.84 -22.10
N HIS A 143 6.95 -7.13 -21.96
CA HIS A 143 5.62 -7.54 -21.51
C HIS A 143 5.33 -7.10 -20.08
N ALA A 144 6.29 -7.19 -19.16
CA ALA A 144 6.11 -6.66 -17.80
C ALA A 144 5.91 -5.14 -17.82
N ALA A 145 6.73 -4.41 -18.58
CA ALA A 145 6.59 -2.95 -18.72
C ALA A 145 5.20 -2.55 -19.25
N GLN A 146 4.71 -3.25 -20.28
CA GLN A 146 3.38 -3.00 -20.84
C GLN A 146 2.25 -3.32 -19.85
N LEU A 147 2.35 -4.42 -19.10
CA LEU A 147 1.37 -4.76 -18.06
C LEU A 147 1.35 -3.74 -16.92
N ILE A 148 2.53 -3.27 -16.50
CA ILE A 148 2.66 -2.21 -15.49
C ILE A 148 1.95 -0.95 -15.98
N GLN A 149 2.22 -0.52 -17.22
CA GLN A 149 1.57 0.65 -17.82
C GLN A 149 0.04 0.49 -17.90
N MET A 150 -0.44 -0.68 -18.33
CA MET A 150 -1.88 -0.96 -18.39
C MET A 150 -2.54 -0.90 -17.01
N VAL A 151 -1.87 -1.39 -15.96
CA VAL A 151 -2.36 -1.31 -14.57
C VAL A 151 -2.34 0.14 -14.08
N MET A 152 -1.28 0.90 -14.36
CA MET A 152 -1.20 2.32 -14.00
C MET A 152 -2.38 3.11 -14.57
N GLU A 153 -2.63 2.97 -15.87
CA GLU A 153 -3.70 3.67 -16.57
C GLU A 153 -5.08 3.22 -16.08
N ARG A 154 -5.29 1.90 -15.94
CA ARG A 154 -6.60 1.36 -15.58
C ARG A 154 -7.03 1.70 -14.15
N PHE A 155 -6.07 1.76 -13.22
CA PHE A 155 -6.35 1.95 -11.79
C PHE A 155 -5.93 3.32 -11.25
N ALA A 156 -5.35 4.18 -12.10
CA ALA A 156 -4.85 5.51 -11.78
C ALA A 156 -3.88 5.48 -10.57
N VAL A 157 -2.86 4.64 -10.67
CA VAL A 157 -1.82 4.44 -9.65
C VAL A 157 -0.43 4.78 -10.20
N SER A 158 0.57 4.88 -9.33
CA SER A 158 1.96 5.02 -9.78
C SER A 158 2.51 3.72 -10.39
N GLU A 159 3.58 3.84 -11.17
CA GLU A 159 4.32 2.70 -11.73
C GLU A 159 4.79 1.73 -10.64
N GLU A 160 5.35 2.30 -9.57
CA GLU A 160 5.77 1.59 -8.37
C GLU A 160 4.65 0.72 -7.79
N ALA A 161 3.47 1.30 -7.60
CA ALA A 161 2.32 0.61 -7.03
C ALA A 161 1.83 -0.52 -7.93
N ALA A 162 1.72 -0.25 -9.24
CA ALA A 162 1.34 -1.24 -10.24
C ALA A 162 2.30 -2.43 -10.25
N ARG A 163 3.62 -2.16 -10.27
CA ARG A 163 4.67 -3.19 -10.25
C ARG A 163 4.62 -4.03 -8.99
N ILE A 164 4.58 -3.40 -7.81
CA ILE A 164 4.46 -4.10 -6.52
C ILE A 164 3.23 -4.99 -6.51
N ARG A 165 2.08 -4.49 -6.98
CA ARG A 165 0.84 -5.26 -6.98
C ARG A 165 0.91 -6.48 -7.88
N LEU A 166 1.46 -6.34 -9.09
CA LEU A 166 1.65 -7.45 -10.01
C LEU A 166 2.59 -8.53 -9.42
N LEU A 167 3.66 -8.11 -8.74
CA LEU A 167 4.57 -9.02 -8.01
C LEU A 167 3.84 -9.74 -6.86
N LYS A 168 3.11 -9.02 -5.99
CA LYS A 168 2.38 -9.65 -4.86
C LYS A 168 1.27 -10.60 -5.32
N LEU A 169 0.76 -10.46 -6.54
CA LEU A 169 -0.23 -11.36 -7.14
C LEU A 169 0.40 -12.52 -7.94
N ASN A 170 1.73 -12.56 -8.04
CA ASN A 170 2.51 -13.49 -8.87
C ASN A 170 2.09 -13.44 -10.35
N LEU A 171 1.84 -12.25 -10.87
CA LEU A 171 1.48 -12.02 -12.28
C LEU A 171 2.69 -11.59 -13.13
N ILE A 172 3.73 -11.08 -12.46
CA ILE A 172 5.09 -10.92 -12.96
C ILE A 172 6.06 -11.43 -11.89
N THR A 173 7.31 -11.71 -12.26
CA THR A 173 8.33 -12.23 -11.35
C THR A 173 9.66 -11.47 -11.44
N SER A 174 10.37 -11.37 -10.32
CA SER A 174 11.75 -10.87 -10.25
C SER A 174 12.80 -11.98 -10.20
N THR A 175 12.37 -13.24 -10.14
CA THR A 175 13.26 -14.40 -10.22
C THR A 175 13.29 -14.90 -11.65
N HIS A 176 14.47 -15.02 -12.25
CA HIS A 176 14.61 -15.78 -13.49
C HIS A 176 14.27 -17.24 -13.17
N GLY A 177 13.19 -17.76 -13.77
CA GLY A 177 12.87 -19.18 -13.69
C GLY A 177 14.08 -19.99 -14.17
N GLN A 178 14.45 -21.06 -13.46
CA GLN A 178 15.37 -22.04 -14.02
C GLN A 178 14.76 -22.53 -15.34
N ALA A 179 15.54 -22.48 -16.43
CA ALA A 179 15.13 -23.05 -17.69
C ALA A 179 14.67 -24.51 -17.44
N SER A 180 13.50 -24.88 -17.97
CA SER A 180 13.00 -26.24 -17.89
C SER A 180 14.11 -27.22 -18.25
N LEU A 181 14.45 -28.14 -17.33
CA LEU A 181 15.37 -29.26 -17.60
C LEU A 181 14.87 -30.19 -18.71
N PHE A 182 13.63 -29.99 -19.16
CA PHE A 182 13.05 -30.62 -20.34
C PHE A 182 12.83 -29.57 -21.42
N GLY A 183 13.92 -29.14 -22.07
CA GLY A 183 13.85 -28.55 -23.41
C GLY A 183 13.56 -29.65 -24.42
N ARG A 184 12.56 -29.45 -25.28
CA ARG A 184 12.38 -30.24 -26.50
C ARG A 184 13.30 -29.72 -27.59
#